data_AF-A0A747X6W9-F1
#
_entry.id   AF-A0A747X6W9-F1
#
_cell.length_a   1.000
_cell.length_b   1.000
_cell.length_c   1.000
_cell.angle_alpha   90.00
_cell.angle_beta   90.00
_cell.angle_gamma   90.00
#
_symmetry.space_group_name_H-M   'P 1'
#
loop_
_entity.id
_entity.type
_entity.pdbx_description
1 polymer ?
#
loop_
_entity_poly.entity_id
_entity_poly.type
_entity_poly.pdbx_seq_one_letter_code
_entity_poly.pdbx_strand_id
1 'polypeptide(L)' 'MIFEDKIIGTDDEKVQSDEWKKYSVLVNRVDTSNPDWPEKPAQI' A
#
# COMPACT_ATOMS: atom_id res chain seq x y z
N MET A 1 -10.14 25.39 -23.46
CA MET A 1 -10.61 24.04 -23.08
C MET A 1 -9.38 23.17 -22.98
N ILE A 2 -8.75 23.17 -21.80
CA ILE A 2 -7.65 22.29 -21.44
C ILE A 2 -8.19 21.58 -20.21
N PHE A 3 -8.38 20.27 -20.32
CA PHE A 3 -8.79 19.43 -19.21
C PHE A 3 -7.62 19.42 -18.23
N GLU A 4 -7.62 20.34 -17.27
CA GLU A 4 -6.88 20.10 -16.04
C GLU A 4 -7.65 19.02 -15.28
N ASP A 5 -7.47 17.78 -15.72
CA ASP A 5 -7.56 16.64 -14.83
C ASP A 5 -6.47 16.86 -13.78
N LYS A 6 -6.87 17.62 -12.78
CA LYS A 6 -6.27 17.75 -11.47
C LYS A 6 -5.74 16.39 -11.05
N ILE A 7 -4.47 16.12 -11.33
CA ILE A 7 -3.71 14.98 -10.77
C ILE A 7 -3.38 15.31 -9.31
N ILE A 8 -4.36 15.80 -8.55
CA ILE A 8 -4.26 16.09 -7.11
C ILE A 8 -5.07 15.02 -6.41
N GLY A 9 -4.51 13.82 -6.44
CA GLY A 9 -4.98 12.64 -5.70
C GLY A 9 -4.03 11.47 -5.95
N THR A 10 -2.71 11.71 -6.03
CA THR A 10 -1.86 10.76 -6.76
C THR A 10 -0.39 10.67 -6.38
N ASP A 11 -0.01 11.13 -5.19
CA ASP A 11 1.26 10.70 -4.57
C ASP A 11 0.97 9.90 -3.30
N ASP A 12 0.27 10.47 -2.32
CA ASP A 12 -0.08 9.77 -1.07
C ASP A 12 -0.98 8.54 -1.29
N GLU A 13 -1.98 8.62 -2.18
CA GLU A 13 -2.82 7.46 -2.55
C GLU A 13 -2.03 6.40 -3.34
N LYS A 14 -1.05 6.80 -4.14
CA LYS A 14 -0.16 5.83 -4.82
C LYS A 14 0.77 5.16 -3.82
N VAL A 15 1.32 5.92 -2.88
CA VAL A 15 2.19 5.42 -1.80
C VAL A 15 1.42 4.41 -0.95
N GLN A 16 0.19 4.73 -0.52
CA GLN A 16 -0.66 3.76 0.17
C GLN A 16 -0.91 2.51 -0.67
N SER A 17 -1.23 2.66 -1.96
CA SER A 17 -1.46 1.51 -2.85
C SER A 17 -0.23 0.61 -2.95
N ASP A 18 0.97 1.17 -3.03
CA ASP A 18 2.21 0.41 -3.11
C ASP A 18 2.63 -0.20 -1.77
N GLU A 19 2.34 0.46 -0.66
CA GLU A 19 2.52 -0.09 0.70
C GLU A 19 1.61 -1.30 0.95
N TRP A 20 0.33 -1.21 0.58
CA TRP A 20 -0.60 -2.33 0.68
C TRP A 20 -0.18 -3.53 -0.20
N LYS A 21 0.37 -3.28 -1.39
CA LYS A 21 0.95 -4.35 -2.24
C LYS A 21 2.14 -5.03 -1.57
N LYS A 22 3.07 -4.25 -1.00
CA LYS A 22 4.23 -4.79 -0.28
C LYS A 22 3.81 -5.59 0.95
N TYR A 23 2.88 -5.07 1.74
CA TYR A 23 2.31 -5.75 2.90
C TYR A 23 1.67 -7.09 2.54
N SER A 24 0.87 -7.14 1.47
CA SER A 24 0.24 -8.37 0.98
C SER A 24 1.27 -9.45 0.62
N VAL A 25 2.37 -9.05 -0.03
CA VAL A 25 3.48 -9.97 -0.36
C VAL A 25 4.19 -10.48 0.90
N LEU A 26 4.41 -9.63 1.90
CA LEU A 26 5.02 -10.03 3.16
C LEU A 26 4.13 -11.01 3.92
N VAL A 27 2.84 -10.71 4.04
CA VAL A 27 1.81 -11.58 4.65
C VAL A 27 1.76 -12.95 3.97
N ASN A 28 1.85 -13.02 2.65
CA ASN A 28 1.84 -14.29 1.92
C ASN A 28 3.11 -15.12 2.12
N ARG A 29 4.19 -14.51 2.64
CA ARG A 29 5.47 -15.17 2.95
C ARG A 29 5.62 -15.50 4.42
N VAL A 30 4.71 -15.06 5.28
CA VAL A 30 4.74 -15.37 6.71
C VAL A 30 4.63 -16.88 6.89
N ASP A 31 5.60 -17.45 7.59
CA ASP A 31 5.56 -18.84 8.00
C ASP A 31 4.46 -19.02 9.04
N THR A 32 3.48 -19.87 8.75
CA THR A 32 2.35 -20.15 9.64
C THR A 32 2.74 -20.91 10.90
N SER A 33 3.96 -21.46 10.95
CA SER A 33 4.51 -22.21 12.09
C SER A 33 5.13 -21.31 13.16
N ASN A 34 5.64 -20.14 12.78
CA ASN A 34 6.12 -19.10 13.68
C ASN A 34 5.86 -17.72 13.05
N PRO A 35 4.63 -17.20 13.20
CA PRO A 35 4.21 -16.10 12.35
C PRO A 35 4.77 -14.76 12.83
N ASP A 36 5.72 -14.23 12.07
CA ASP A 36 6.21 -12.85 12.19
C ASP A 36 5.37 -11.94 11.29
N TRP A 37 4.20 -11.55 11.79
CA TRP A 37 3.27 -10.73 11.01
C TRP A 37 3.81 -9.30 10.86
N PRO A 38 3.93 -8.78 9.62
CA PRO A 38 4.32 -7.40 9.40
C PRO A 38 3.26 -6.43 9.94
N GLU A 39 3.65 -5.18 10.24
CA GLU A 39 2.70 -4.13 10.61
C GLU A 39 1.92 -3.64 9.39
N LYS A 40 0.61 -3.40 9.59
CA LYS A 40 -0.26 -2.86 8.54
C LYS A 40 0.11 -1.40 8.26
N PRO A 41 0.17 -0.98 6.99
CA PRO A 41 0.41 0.42 6.67
C PRO A 41 -0.71 1.30 7.22
N ALA A 42 -0.35 2.48 7.72
CA ALA A 42 -1.31 3.43 8.26
C ALA A 42 -2.15 4.02 7.13
N GLN A 43 -3.47 3.92 7.23
CA GLN A 43 -4.38 4.63 6.34
C GLN A 43 -4.46 6.08 6.82
N ILE A 44 -3.60 6.93 6.24
CA ILE A 44 -3.62 8.39 6.44
C ILE A 44 -4.83 8.97 5.70
#